data_AF-A0A2G9H2K0-F1
#
_entry.id   AF-A0A2G9H2K0-F1
#
_cell.length_a   1.000
_cell.length_b   1.000
_cell.length_c   1.000
_cell.angle_alpha   90.00
_cell.angle_beta   90.00
_cell.angle_gamma   90.00
#
_symmetry.space_group_name_H-M   'P 1'
#
loop_
_entity.id
_entity.type
_entity.pdbx_description
1 polymer ?
#
loop_
_entity_poly.entity_id
_entity_poly.type
_entity_poly.pdbx_seq_one_letter_code
_entity_poly.pdbx_strand_id
1 'polypeptide(L)'
;MDEHKKHLEIVCKKFKNDEIILSSNKIELEKSEIDYLGIILSSTGIILQPHITTKIKEFPKKLQTLKELRNLLGLLNYGRQFIKNLSK
;
A
#
# COMPACT_ATOMS: atom_id res chain seq x y z
N MET A 1 22.24 -4.96 -5.40
CA MET A 1 21.87 -4.78 -6.83
C MET A 1 21.95 -6.09 -7.60
N ASP A 2 23.00 -6.89 -7.44
CA ASP A 2 23.14 -8.15 -8.20
C ASP A 2 22.04 -9.18 -7.91
N GLU A 3 21.60 -9.29 -6.66
CA GLU A 3 20.48 -10.16 -6.29
C GLU A 3 19.14 -9.69 -6.91
N HIS A 4 18.88 -8.37 -6.89
CA HIS A 4 17.69 -7.80 -7.50
C HIS A 4 17.62 -8.11 -9.00
N LYS A 5 18.74 -7.96 -9.72
CA LYS A 5 18.83 -8.30 -11.16
C LYS A 5 18.57 -9.78 -11.41
N LYS A 6 19.10 -10.67 -10.56
CA LYS A 6 18.82 -12.12 -10.65
C LYS A 6 17.32 -12.41 -10.47
N HIS A 7 16.68 -11.81 -9.48
CA HIS A 7 15.24 -11.98 -9.26
C HIS A 7 14.41 -11.44 -10.42
N LEU A 8 14.76 -10.26 -10.96
CA LEU A 8 14.09 -9.72 -12.14
C LEU A 8 14.23 -10.64 -13.35
N GLU A 9 15.40 -11.24 -13.56
CA GLU A 9 15.61 -12.18 -14.67
C GLU A 9 14.69 -13.42 -14.55
N ILE A 10 14.57 -13.99 -13.36
CA ILE A 10 13.68 -15.13 -13.08
C ILE A 10 12.22 -14.76 -13.35
N VAL A 11 11.78 -13.62 -12.82
CA VAL A 11 10.40 -13.14 -12.96
C VAL A 11 10.07 -12.82 -14.43
N CYS A 12 10.95 -12.12 -15.14
CA CYS A 12 10.78 -11.80 -16.55
C CYS A 12 10.76 -13.05 -17.43
N LYS A 13 11.60 -14.06 -17.15
CA LYS A 13 11.56 -15.35 -17.86
C LYS A 13 10.21 -16.03 -17.66
N LYS A 14 9.67 -16.01 -16.44
CA LYS A 14 8.36 -16.60 -16.14
C LYS A 14 7.24 -15.88 -16.89
N PHE A 15 7.21 -14.55 -16.87
CA PHE A 15 6.23 -13.79 -17.64
C PHE A 15 6.30 -14.06 -19.15
N LYS A 16 7.51 -14.20 -19.71
CA LYS A 16 7.67 -14.58 -21.13
C LYS A 16 7.12 -15.99 -21.43
N ASN A 17 7.40 -16.96 -20.56
CA ASN A 17 6.93 -18.33 -20.74
C ASN A 17 5.39 -18.44 -20.65
N ASP A 18 4.78 -17.62 -19.80
CA ASP A 18 3.33 -17.58 -19.58
C ASP A 18 2.61 -16.57 -20.52
N GLU A 19 3.32 -16.01 -21.51
CA GLU A 19 2.81 -15.01 -22.46
C GLU A 19 2.18 -13.76 -21.81
N ILE A 20 2.65 -13.41 -20.61
CA ILE A 20 2.19 -12.23 -19.86
C ILE A 20 2.90 -10.97 -20.38
N ILE A 21 2.12 -10.04 -20.91
CA ILE A 21 2.62 -8.72 -21.34
C ILE A 21 2.42 -7.71 -20.21
N LEU A 22 3.50 -7.06 -19.80
CA LEU A 22 3.47 -6.01 -18.80
C LEU A 22 3.31 -4.63 -19.45
N SER A 23 2.51 -3.76 -18.85
CA SER A 23 2.35 -2.37 -19.30
C SER A 23 3.51 -1.51 -18.80
N SER A 24 4.29 -0.91 -19.70
CA SER A 24 5.40 -0.01 -19.35
C SER A 24 4.99 1.14 -18.42
N ASN A 25 3.73 1.60 -18.53
CA ASN A 25 3.20 2.69 -17.72
C ASN A 25 2.86 2.29 -16.28
N LYS A 26 2.80 0.99 -15.98
CA LYS A 26 2.40 0.46 -14.67
C LYS A 26 3.53 -0.25 -13.91
N ILE A 27 4.69 -0.41 -14.53
CA ILE A 27 5.83 -1.09 -13.93
C ILE A 27 6.74 -0.06 -13.28
N GLU A 28 7.17 -0.37 -12.06
CA GLU A 28 8.21 0.36 -11.35
C GLU A 28 9.36 -0.61 -11.04
N LEU A 29 10.58 -0.30 -11.51
CA LEU A 29 11.79 -1.10 -11.28
C LEU A 29 12.87 -0.25 -10.60
N GLU A 30 13.72 -0.90 -9.80
CA GLU A 30 14.89 -0.28 -9.16
C GLU A 30 14.58 1.03 -8.39
N LYS A 31 13.38 1.13 -7.81
CA LYS A 31 12.99 2.27 -6.97
C LYS A 31 13.40 2.05 -5.52
N SER A 32 13.78 3.14 -4.85
CA SER A 32 14.05 3.16 -3.40
C SER A 32 12.79 3.06 -2.56
N GLU A 33 11.66 3.51 -3.12
CA GLU A 33 10.33 3.47 -2.53
C GLU A 33 9.31 3.10 -3.60
N ILE A 34 8.35 2.23 -3.26
CA ILE A 34 7.25 1.81 -4.15
C ILE A 34 5.92 1.84 -3.42
N ASP A 35 4.86 2.17 -4.15
CA ASP A 35 3.49 1.98 -3.66
C ASP A 35 3.02 0.56 -3.98
N TYR A 36 2.64 -0.19 -2.96
CA TYR A 36 2.24 -1.58 -3.09
C TYR A 36 1.09 -1.90 -2.13
N LEU A 37 -0.05 -2.36 -2.66
CA LEU A 37 -1.19 -2.85 -1.87
C LEU A 37 -1.65 -1.94 -0.71
N GLY A 38 -1.57 -0.62 -0.88
CA GLY A 38 -2.05 0.31 0.16
C GLY A 38 -0.99 0.82 1.12
N ILE A 39 0.27 0.41 0.91
CA ILE A 39 1.42 0.77 1.73
C ILE A 39 2.54 1.28 0.83
N ILE A 40 3.35 2.17 1.39
CA ILE A 40 4.61 2.57 0.80
C ILE A 40 5.70 1.69 1.40
N LEU A 41 6.35 0.91 0.55
CA LEU A 41 7.51 0.11 0.90
C LEU A 41 8.76 0.93 0.61
N SER A 42 9.62 1.10 1.61
CA SER A 42 10.91 1.77 1.46
C SER A 42 12.03 0.92 2.06
N SER A 43 13.28 1.33 1.81
CA SER A 43 14.45 0.74 2.48
C SER A 43 14.41 0.87 4.02
N THR A 44 13.66 1.85 4.54
CA THR A 44 13.57 2.15 5.97
C THR A 44 12.39 1.47 6.66
N GLY A 45 11.43 0.94 5.90
CA GLY A 45 10.31 0.17 6.45
C GLY A 45 9.04 0.22 5.60
N ILE A 46 7.92 0.02 6.29
CA ILE A 46 6.58 0.00 5.70
C ILE A 46 5.77 1.15 6.27
N ILE A 47 5.20 1.97 5.40
CA ILE A 47 4.44 3.17 5.78
C ILE A 47 3.03 3.08 5.20
N LEU A 48 2.01 3.44 5.99
CA LEU A 48 0.64 3.55 5.49
C LEU A 48 0.54 4.70 4.48
N GLN A 49 -0.16 4.48 3.36
CA GLN A 49 -0.34 5.52 2.35
C GLN A 49 -0.84 6.85 2.95
N PRO A 50 -0.20 8.00 2.62
CA PRO A 50 -0.50 9.29 3.23
C PRO A 50 -1.97 9.70 3.11
N HIS A 51 -2.63 9.35 2.00
CA HIS A 51 -4.02 9.74 1.77
C HIS A 51 -5.00 9.12 2.79
N ILE A 52 -4.68 7.96 3.39
CA ILE A 52 -5.48 7.34 4.45
C ILE A 52 -5.27 8.10 5.76
N THR A 53 -4.02 8.40 6.10
CA THR A 53 -3.67 9.17 7.30
C THR A 53 -4.28 10.57 7.25
N THR A 54 -4.24 11.23 6.10
CA THR A 54 -4.90 12.53 5.88
C THR A 54 -6.41 12.43 6.06
N LYS A 55 -7.06 11.42 5.47
CA LYS A 55 -8.51 11.21 5.64
C LYS A 55 -8.91 10.97 7.10
N ILE A 56 -8.11 10.23 7.86
CA ILE A 56 -8.37 10.01 9.30
C ILE A 56 -8.23 11.33 10.06
N LYS A 57 -7.21 12.14 9.74
CA LYS A 57 -6.93 13.42 10.41
C LYS A 57 -8.00 14.48 10.09
N GLU A 58 -8.50 14.49 8.86
CA GLU A 58 -9.52 15.43 8.38
C GLU A 58 -10.95 14.97 8.69
N PHE A 59 -11.13 13.76 9.24
CA PHE A 59 -12.45 13.24 9.53
C PHE A 59 -13.17 14.13 10.55
N PRO A 60 -14.46 14.48 10.32
CA PRO A 60 -15.20 15.36 11.20
C PRO A 60 -15.26 14.87 12.64
N LYS A 61 -15.00 15.76 13.60
CA LYS A 61 -15.03 15.47 15.04
C LYS A 61 -16.42 15.10 15.57
N LYS A 62 -17.48 15.59 14.91
CA LYS A 62 -18.87 15.28 15.25
C LYS A 62 -19.45 14.39 14.16
N LEU A 63 -19.76 13.15 14.54
CA LEU A 63 -20.48 12.20 13.69
C LEU A 63 -21.97 12.43 13.89
N GLN A 64 -22.70 12.65 12.80
CA GLN A 64 -24.15 12.90 12.82
C GLN A 64 -24.94 11.67 12.40
N THR A 65 -24.33 10.77 11.63
CA THR A 65 -25.03 9.58 11.09
C THR A 65 -24.31 8.27 11.36
N LEU A 66 -25.08 7.19 11.43
CA LEU A 66 -24.53 5.83 11.52
C LEU A 66 -23.67 5.45 10.30
N LYS A 67 -23.92 6.08 9.14
CA LYS A 67 -23.14 5.86 7.93
C LYS A 67 -21.72 6.42 8.08
N GLU A 68 -21.59 7.62 8.62
CA GLU A 68 -20.29 8.24 8.91
C GLU A 68 -19.48 7.43 9.92
N LEU A 69 -20.14 6.92 10.97
CA LEU A 69 -19.49 6.05 11.95
C LEU A 69 -18.94 4.78 11.31
N ARG A 70 -19.72 4.09 10.47
CA ARG A 70 -19.26 2.88 9.76
C ARG A 70 -18.10 3.19 8.80
N ASN A 71 -18.16 4.32 8.10
CA ASN A 71 -17.06 4.76 7.23
C ASN A 71 -15.77 5.02 8.02
N LEU A 72 -15.86 5.68 9.17
CA LEU A 72 -14.71 5.91 10.04
C LEU A 72 -14.11 4.59 10.54
N LEU A 73 -14.95 3.66 11.00
CA LEU A 73 -14.50 2.35 11.46
C LEU A 73 -13.84 1.54 10.33
N GLY A 74 -14.34 1.64 9.10
CA GLY A 74 -13.71 1.03 7.93
C GLY A 74 -12.30 1.57 7.69
N LEU A 75 -12.12 2.89 7.76
CA LEU A 75 -10.81 3.53 7.60
C LEU A 75 -9.83 3.15 8.72
N LEU A 76 -10.30 3.14 9.96
CA LEU A 76 -9.49 2.74 11.12
C LEU A 76 -9.07 1.27 11.03
N ASN A 77 -9.98 0.39 10.61
CA ASN A 77 -9.65 -1.02 10.40
C ASN A 77 -8.64 -1.24 9.28
N TYR A 78 -8.71 -0.46 8.19
CA TYR A 78 -7.71 -0.52 7.12
C TYR A 78 -6.30 -0.17 7.63
N GLY A 79 -6.18 0.87 8.47
CA GLY A 79 -4.92 1.27 9.09
C GLY A 79 -4.55 0.51 10.37
N ARG A 80 -5.29 -0.54 10.77
CA ARG A 80 -5.19 -1.15 12.12
C ARG A 80 -3.77 -1.55 12.51
N GLN A 81 -3.03 -2.15 11.58
CA GLN A 81 -1.64 -2.60 11.83
C GLN A 81 -0.67 -1.45 12.16
N PHE A 82 -1.02 -0.21 11.82
CA PHE A 82 -0.22 0.99 12.05
C PHE A 82 -0.66 1.79 13.28
N ILE A 83 -1.82 1.45 13.89
CA ILE A 83 -2.38 2.18 15.04
C ILE A 83 -2.26 1.30 16.27
N LYS A 84 -1.30 1.65 17.14
CA LYS A 84 -1.11 0.95 18.42
C LYS A 84 -2.35 1.11 19.30
N ASN A 85 -2.84 0.00 19.86
CA ASN A 85 -3.98 -0.04 20.78
C ASN A 85 -5.30 0.51 20.21
N LEU A 86 -5.54 0.39 18.89
CA LEU A 86 -6.80 0.82 18.28
C LEU A 86 -8.02 0.11 18.88
N SER A 87 -7.87 -1.17 19.21
CA SER A 87 -8.89 -1.99 19.87
C SER A 87 -8.17 -3.04 20.73
N LYS A 88 -8.72 -3.31 21.92
CA LYS A 88 -8.45 -4.58 22.60
C LYS A 88 -9.08 -5.73 21.82
#